data_AF-A0A4R0J8K2-F1
#
_entry.id   AF-A0A4R0J8K2-F1
#
_cell.length_a   1.000
_cell.length_b   1.000
_cell.length_c   1.000
_cell.angle_alpha   90.00
_cell.angle_beta   90.00
_cell.angle_gamma   90.00
#
_symmetry.space_group_name_H-M   'P 1'
#
loop_
_entity.id
_entity.type
_entity.pdbx_description
1 polymer ?
#
loop_
_entity_poly.entity_id
_entity_poly.type
_entity_poly.pdbx_seq_one_letter_code
_entity_poly.pdbx_strand_id
1 'polypeptide(L)'
;MDLARQLVLELYPEARAAWLGGSVARGDASPTSDLDITVLLDGPPAPRRKSLEYGGWPVELFVHTEKSLRYFADKDQLRRQPTMMRLVGESVVLVDTDGSGARLQQEFVAEVAAGPKPLTSDELDLLRYTVTDLLEDLAAAEGDVRLAITSVLWQEAARLLLTGAGHWSGTGKGLLREVTTYDVAHGTDHAVKLLDGVRASDDRLVVAVDDILAGYGGRLFSGFELAADI
;
A
#
# COMPACT_ATOMS: atom_id res chain seq x y z
N MET A 1 10.80 -20.91 -6.46
CA MET A 1 12.12 -20.26 -6.35
C MET A 1 12.97 -20.51 -7.58
N ASP A 2 13.24 -21.76 -7.94
CA ASP A 2 14.13 -22.09 -9.07
C ASP A 2 13.65 -21.52 -10.42
N LEU A 3 12.34 -21.59 -10.72
CA LEU A 3 11.76 -21.02 -11.95
C LEU A 3 11.95 -19.49 -12.03
N ALA A 4 11.71 -18.79 -10.92
CA ALA A 4 11.85 -17.32 -10.86
C ALA A 4 13.32 -16.90 -11.04
N ARG A 5 14.25 -17.64 -10.40
CA ARG A 5 15.69 -17.41 -10.59
C ARG A 5 16.12 -17.71 -12.02
N GLN A 6 15.63 -18.79 -12.63
CA GLN A 6 15.92 -19.13 -14.02
C GLN A 6 15.47 -18.03 -14.97
N LEU A 7 14.24 -17.53 -14.82
CA LEU A 7 13.70 -16.42 -15.61
C LEU A 7 14.59 -15.18 -15.54
N VAL A 8 15.04 -14.79 -14.33
CA VAL A 8 15.93 -13.64 -14.15
C VAL A 8 17.23 -13.84 -14.91
N LEU A 9 17.88 -15.00 -14.76
CA LEU A 9 19.16 -15.28 -15.42
C LEU A 9 19.04 -15.38 -16.95
N GLU A 10 17.87 -15.76 -17.47
CA GLU A 10 17.60 -15.83 -18.90
C GLU A 10 17.36 -14.44 -19.52
N LEU A 11 16.58 -13.58 -18.86
CA LEU A 11 16.20 -12.27 -19.39
C LEU A 11 17.18 -11.14 -19.04
N TYR A 12 17.87 -11.26 -17.91
CA TYR A 12 18.76 -10.25 -17.34
C TYR A 12 20.04 -10.90 -16.81
N PRO A 13 20.88 -11.50 -17.69
CA PRO A 13 22.13 -12.14 -17.28
C PRO A 13 23.11 -11.18 -16.57
N GLU A 14 22.96 -9.88 -16.80
CA GLU A 14 23.71 -8.79 -16.16
C GLU A 14 23.11 -8.31 -14.82
N ALA A 15 22.09 -8.99 -14.29
CA ALA A 15 21.47 -8.61 -13.03
C ALA A 15 22.46 -8.62 -11.87
N ARG A 16 22.53 -7.50 -11.15
CA ARG A 16 23.31 -7.38 -9.91
C ARG A 16 22.62 -8.08 -8.76
N ALA A 17 21.30 -7.90 -8.69
CA ALA A 17 20.46 -8.58 -7.72
C ALA A 17 19.07 -8.83 -8.29
N ALA A 18 18.34 -9.76 -7.68
CA ALA A 18 16.92 -9.91 -7.92
C ALA A 18 16.22 -10.47 -6.68
N TRP A 19 14.95 -10.12 -6.53
CA TRP A 19 14.12 -10.47 -5.39
C TRP A 19 12.77 -11.00 -5.86
N LEU A 20 12.28 -12.05 -5.23
CA LEU A 20 10.90 -12.51 -5.36
C LEU A 20 10.12 -11.96 -4.18
N GLY A 21 9.20 -11.04 -4.44
CA GLY A 21 8.30 -10.47 -3.45
C GLY A 21 6.89 -11.06 -3.58
N GLY A 22 5.92 -10.28 -3.12
CA GLY A 22 4.52 -10.58 -3.37
C GLY A 22 3.97 -11.73 -2.54
N SER A 23 2.81 -12.22 -2.96
CA SER A 23 2.08 -13.24 -2.18
C SER A 23 2.76 -14.61 -2.17
N VAL A 24 3.56 -14.91 -3.20
CA VAL A 24 4.32 -16.16 -3.27
C VAL A 24 5.46 -16.18 -2.26
N ALA A 25 6.17 -15.06 -2.07
CA ALA A 25 7.26 -14.97 -1.11
C ALA A 25 6.79 -15.06 0.35
N ARG A 26 5.59 -14.54 0.65
CA ARG A 26 5.00 -14.56 2.00
C ARG A 26 4.24 -15.86 2.33
N GLY A 27 4.04 -16.75 1.36
CA GLY A 27 3.26 -17.98 1.54
C GLY A 27 1.74 -17.78 1.58
N ASP A 28 1.23 -16.61 1.20
CA ASP A 28 -0.20 -16.29 1.07
C ASP A 28 -0.69 -16.38 -0.40
N ALA A 29 0.00 -17.16 -1.23
CA ALA A 29 -0.34 -17.33 -2.64
C ALA A 29 -1.71 -17.98 -2.84
N SER A 30 -2.45 -17.45 -3.81
CA SER A 30 -3.73 -17.97 -4.30
C SER A 30 -3.54 -18.57 -5.71
N PRO A 31 -4.52 -19.32 -6.24
CA PRO A 31 -4.45 -19.83 -7.63
C PRO A 31 -4.32 -18.73 -8.70
N THR A 32 -4.64 -17.48 -8.37
CA THR A 32 -4.51 -16.32 -9.26
C THR A 32 -3.31 -15.43 -8.92
N SER A 33 -2.40 -15.89 -8.05
CA SER A 33 -1.21 -15.11 -7.69
C SER A 33 -0.19 -15.10 -8.82
N ASP A 34 0.40 -13.94 -9.03
CA ASP A 34 1.54 -13.70 -9.90
C ASP A 34 2.88 -13.79 -9.14
N LEU A 35 3.96 -13.89 -9.90
CA LEU A 35 5.32 -13.75 -9.40
C LEU A 35 5.75 -12.28 -9.50
N ASP A 36 5.81 -11.59 -8.37
CA ASP A 36 6.37 -10.25 -8.26
C ASP A 36 7.90 -10.33 -8.17
N ILE A 37 8.61 -10.02 -9.26
CA ILE A 37 10.07 -10.10 -9.33
C ILE A 37 10.67 -8.71 -9.53
N THR A 38 11.48 -8.26 -8.58
CA THR A 38 12.28 -7.04 -8.75
C THR A 38 13.69 -7.40 -9.20
N VAL A 39 14.22 -6.71 -10.21
CA VAL A 39 15.55 -6.94 -10.79
C VAL A 39 16.37 -5.66 -10.71
N LEU A 40 17.60 -5.75 -10.19
CA LEU A 40 18.54 -4.65 -10.11
C LEU A 40 19.56 -4.71 -11.26
N LEU A 41 19.60 -3.64 -12.05
CA LEU A 41 20.59 -3.40 -13.11
C LEU A 41 21.39 -2.12 -12.80
N ASP A 42 22.56 -1.98 -13.41
CA ASP A 42 23.34 -0.74 -13.33
C ASP A 42 22.81 0.40 -14.21
N GLY A 43 21.98 0.08 -15.20
CA GLY A 43 21.56 1.05 -16.20
C GLY A 43 20.39 0.57 -17.06
N PRO A 44 20.26 1.08 -18.29
CA PRO A 44 19.21 0.66 -19.22
C PRO A 44 19.18 -0.87 -19.37
N PRO A 45 17.99 -1.48 -19.49
CA PRO A 45 16.70 -0.85 -19.75
C PRO A 45 15.93 -0.37 -18.50
N ALA A 46 16.55 -0.31 -17.32
CA ALA A 46 15.91 0.22 -16.11
C ALA A 46 15.70 1.76 -16.16
N PRO A 47 14.63 2.32 -15.56
CA PRO A 47 13.55 1.62 -14.87
C PRO A 47 12.41 1.19 -15.81
N ARG A 48 11.86 -0.01 -15.62
CA ARG A 48 10.67 -0.48 -16.37
C ARG A 48 9.87 -1.53 -15.62
N ARG A 49 8.56 -1.58 -15.88
CA ARG A 49 7.69 -2.71 -15.52
C ARG A 49 7.40 -3.55 -16.77
N LYS A 50 7.37 -4.88 -16.64
CA LYS A 50 7.03 -5.81 -17.72
C LYS A 50 6.21 -6.96 -17.15
N SER A 51 5.04 -7.23 -17.71
CA SER A 51 4.26 -8.43 -17.39
C SER A 51 4.43 -9.47 -18.50
N LEU A 52 4.58 -10.75 -18.13
CA LEU A 52 4.72 -11.87 -19.07
C LEU A 52 4.25 -13.18 -18.43
N GLU A 53 4.10 -14.21 -19.24
CA GLU A 53 3.92 -15.58 -18.74
C GLU A 53 5.23 -16.37 -18.85
N TYR A 54 5.59 -17.12 -17.81
CA TYR A 54 6.76 -18.00 -17.81
C TYR A 54 6.49 -19.27 -17.04
N GLY A 55 6.70 -20.43 -17.68
CA GLY A 55 6.46 -21.74 -17.04
C GLY A 55 5.04 -21.92 -16.50
N GLY A 56 4.03 -21.30 -17.14
CA GLY A 56 2.63 -21.32 -16.70
C GLY A 56 2.27 -20.32 -15.59
N TRP A 57 3.20 -19.46 -15.17
CA TRP A 57 2.96 -18.42 -14.17
C TRP A 57 2.82 -17.04 -14.83
N PRO A 58 1.83 -16.23 -14.44
CA PRO A 58 1.88 -14.78 -14.63
C PRO A 58 3.05 -14.21 -13.81
N VAL A 59 3.85 -13.35 -14.43
CA VAL A 59 5.01 -12.71 -13.81
C VAL A 59 4.95 -11.21 -14.04
N GLU A 60 5.16 -10.45 -12.97
CA GLU A 60 5.44 -9.02 -13.03
C GLU A 60 6.91 -8.74 -12.70
N LEU A 61 7.62 -8.19 -13.67
CA LEU A 61 9.02 -7.77 -13.53
C LEU A 61 9.09 -6.27 -13.27
N PHE A 62 9.74 -5.89 -12.18
CA PHE A 62 10.09 -4.51 -11.80
C PHE A 62 11.59 -4.33 -11.94
N VAL A 63 12.04 -3.80 -13.07
CA VAL A 63 13.47 -3.66 -13.37
C VAL A 63 13.92 -2.26 -13.00
N HIS A 64 14.91 -2.14 -12.12
CA HIS A 64 15.32 -0.89 -11.51
C HIS A 64 16.84 -0.75 -11.44
N THR A 65 17.31 0.49 -11.42
CA THR A 65 18.61 0.86 -10.83
C THR A 65 18.42 1.23 -9.37
N GLU A 66 19.49 1.26 -8.57
CA GLU A 66 19.43 1.72 -7.17
C GLU A 66 18.82 3.12 -7.05
N LYS A 67 19.19 4.04 -7.96
CA LYS A 67 18.61 5.38 -8.03
C LYS A 67 17.09 5.34 -8.22
N SER A 68 16.61 4.47 -9.10
CA SER A 68 15.16 4.34 -9.33
C SER A 68 14.44 3.63 -8.18
N LEU A 69 15.05 2.65 -7.52
CA LEU A 69 14.49 2.04 -6.30
C LEU A 69 14.27 3.11 -5.23
N ARG A 70 15.29 3.93 -4.96
CA ARG A 70 15.19 5.06 -4.02
C ARG A 70 14.09 6.03 -4.41
N TYR A 71 14.04 6.45 -5.68
CA TYR A 71 13.00 7.34 -6.18
C TYR A 71 11.58 6.80 -5.92
N PHE A 72 11.34 5.50 -6.14
CA PHE A 72 10.02 4.92 -5.87
C PHE A 72 9.74 4.73 -4.38
N ALA A 73 10.75 4.42 -3.58
CA ALA A 73 10.61 4.37 -2.13
C ALA A 73 10.34 5.77 -1.51
N ASP A 74 10.83 6.85 -2.12
CA ASP A 74 10.46 8.22 -1.72
C ASP A 74 9.00 8.53 -2.09
N LYS A 75 8.51 8.00 -3.21
CA LYS A 75 7.08 8.10 -3.58
C LYS A 75 6.19 7.27 -2.67
N ASP A 76 6.66 6.11 -2.22
CA ASP A 76 5.99 5.29 -1.22
C ASP A 76 5.81 6.07 0.09
N GLN A 77 6.85 6.77 0.55
CA GLN A 77 6.81 7.65 1.71
C GLN A 77 5.75 8.75 1.54
N LEU A 78 5.76 9.47 0.40
CA LEU A 78 4.78 10.53 0.13
C LEU A 78 3.33 10.03 0.14
N ARG A 79 3.09 8.83 -0.38
CA ARG A 79 1.74 8.23 -0.42
C ARG A 79 1.38 7.43 0.82
N ARG A 80 2.33 7.26 1.76
CA ARG A 80 2.26 6.33 2.89
C ARG A 80 1.90 4.91 2.49
N GLN A 81 2.47 4.40 1.39
CA GLN A 81 2.20 3.07 0.85
C GLN A 81 3.52 2.39 0.48
N PRO A 82 4.04 1.43 1.27
CA PRO A 82 5.43 0.92 1.17
C PRO A 82 5.60 -0.12 0.06
N THR A 83 5.14 0.15 -1.16
CA THR A 83 5.07 -0.84 -2.24
C THR A 83 6.46 -1.30 -2.70
N MET A 84 7.30 -0.38 -3.17
CA MET A 84 8.66 -0.67 -3.62
C MET A 84 9.52 -1.20 -2.47
N MET A 85 9.41 -0.56 -1.30
CA MET A 85 10.16 -0.98 -0.12
C MET A 85 9.83 -2.42 0.28
N ARG A 86 8.56 -2.85 0.22
CA ARG A 86 8.18 -4.25 0.52
C ARG A 86 8.53 -5.22 -0.61
N LEU A 87 8.46 -4.82 -1.88
CA LEU A 87 8.86 -5.67 -3.00
C LEU A 87 10.32 -6.13 -2.91
N VAL A 88 11.18 -5.32 -2.27
CA VAL A 88 12.59 -5.64 -2.04
C VAL A 88 12.85 -6.09 -0.60
N GLY A 89 12.33 -5.41 0.41
CA GLY A 89 12.58 -5.70 1.83
C GLY A 89 11.91 -6.97 2.32
N GLU A 90 10.62 -7.17 2.00
CA GLU A 90 9.82 -8.33 2.43
C GLU A 90 9.82 -9.43 1.36
N SER A 91 11.01 -9.78 0.87
CA SER A 91 11.19 -10.63 -0.30
C SER A 91 12.19 -11.77 -0.04
N VAL A 92 12.29 -12.70 -0.97
CA VAL A 92 13.37 -13.70 -1.01
C VAL A 92 14.36 -13.34 -2.10
N VAL A 93 15.65 -13.23 -1.74
CA VAL A 93 16.73 -12.95 -2.70
C VAL A 93 16.87 -14.13 -3.68
N LEU A 94 16.71 -13.84 -4.97
CA LEU A 94 16.90 -14.78 -6.07
C LEU A 94 18.32 -14.76 -6.62
N VAL A 95 18.92 -13.57 -6.74
CA VAL A 95 20.26 -13.31 -7.28
C VAL A 95 20.90 -12.21 -6.44
N ASP A 96 22.20 -12.34 -6.16
CA ASP A 96 23.02 -11.30 -5.54
C ASP A 96 24.48 -11.55 -5.95
N THR A 97 25.00 -10.75 -6.87
CA THR A 97 26.34 -10.96 -7.47
C THR A 97 27.42 -10.11 -6.83
N ASP A 98 27.04 -9.01 -6.17
CA ASP A 98 27.97 -8.04 -5.59
C ASP A 98 27.62 -7.62 -4.15
N GLY A 99 26.62 -8.25 -3.53
CA GLY A 99 26.15 -7.96 -2.17
C GLY A 99 25.11 -6.83 -2.10
N SER A 100 24.75 -6.21 -3.23
CA SER A 100 23.68 -5.20 -3.27
C SER A 100 22.31 -5.79 -2.93
N GLY A 101 22.08 -7.07 -3.25
CA GLY A 101 20.84 -7.79 -3.00
C GLY A 101 20.47 -7.81 -1.52
N ALA A 102 21.36 -8.35 -0.69
CA ALA A 102 21.20 -8.42 0.75
C ALA A 102 21.20 -7.03 1.41
N ARG A 103 22.07 -6.12 0.95
CA ARG A 103 22.16 -4.76 1.52
C ARG A 103 20.86 -3.98 1.35
N LEU A 104 20.35 -3.87 0.11
CA LEU A 104 19.13 -3.11 -0.18
C LEU A 104 17.90 -3.74 0.47
N GLN A 105 17.86 -5.07 0.56
CA GLN A 105 16.81 -5.76 1.30
C GLN A 105 16.79 -5.32 2.77
N GLN A 106 17.94 -5.34 3.44
CA GLN A 106 18.03 -4.93 4.85
C GLN A 106 17.68 -3.45 5.05
N GLU A 107 18.14 -2.58 4.15
CA GLU A 107 17.81 -1.14 4.18
C GLU A 107 16.29 -0.93 4.10
N PHE A 108 15.61 -1.58 3.14
CA PHE A 108 14.17 -1.42 3.00
C PHE A 108 13.36 -2.13 4.08
N VAL A 109 13.83 -3.24 4.66
CA VAL A 109 13.22 -3.81 5.87
C VAL A 109 13.24 -2.79 7.00
N ALA A 110 14.37 -2.11 7.21
CA ALA A 110 14.49 -1.10 8.26
C ALA A 110 13.57 0.11 8.00
N GLU A 111 13.44 0.57 6.75
CA GLU A 111 12.53 1.66 6.39
C GLU A 111 11.06 1.29 6.55
N VAL A 112 10.66 0.07 6.17
CA VAL A 112 9.29 -0.41 6.40
C VAL A 112 9.01 -0.48 7.90
N ALA A 113 9.94 -0.99 8.69
CA ALA A 113 9.79 -1.06 10.15
C ALA A 113 9.72 0.33 10.81
N ALA A 114 10.37 1.35 10.24
CA ALA A 114 10.36 2.71 10.76
C ALA A 114 9.02 3.45 10.55
N GLY A 115 8.18 2.99 9.62
CA GLY A 115 6.89 3.62 9.32
C GLY A 115 6.99 4.82 8.37
N PRO A 116 5.84 5.34 7.90
CA PRO A 116 5.80 6.58 7.12
C PRO A 116 6.17 7.78 7.98
N LYS A 117 6.64 8.85 7.32
CA LYS A 117 6.72 10.16 7.95
C LYS A 117 5.34 10.60 8.47
N PRO A 118 5.27 11.25 9.65
CA PRO A 118 4.02 11.81 10.18
C PRO A 118 3.34 12.75 9.18
N LEU A 119 2.01 12.83 9.26
CA LEU A 119 1.23 13.83 8.52
C LEU A 119 1.59 15.24 9.01
N THR A 120 1.62 16.20 8.10
CA THR A 120 1.50 17.61 8.49
C THR A 120 0.09 17.90 8.99
N SER A 121 -0.11 19.08 9.62
CA SER A 121 -1.46 19.56 9.99
C SER A 121 -2.39 19.58 8.78
N ASP A 122 -1.90 20.10 7.66
CA ASP A 122 -2.70 20.34 6.45
C ASP A 122 -3.10 19.01 5.79
N GLU A 123 -2.21 18.01 5.82
CA GLU A 123 -2.52 16.67 5.32
C GLU A 123 -3.54 15.94 6.21
N LEU A 124 -3.44 16.11 7.53
CA LEU A 124 -4.42 15.56 8.46
C LEU A 124 -5.79 16.22 8.27
N ASP A 125 -5.82 17.54 8.16
CA ASP A 125 -7.05 18.30 7.95
C ASP A 125 -7.68 17.97 6.59
N LEU A 126 -6.89 17.78 5.53
CA LEU A 126 -7.39 17.32 4.24
C LEU A 126 -8.05 15.94 4.35
N LEU A 127 -7.43 14.97 5.03
CA LEU A 127 -8.02 13.64 5.22
C LEU A 127 -9.33 13.71 6.02
N ARG A 128 -9.35 14.48 7.11
CA ARG A 128 -10.56 14.69 7.92
C ARG A 128 -11.67 15.34 7.11
N TYR A 129 -11.32 16.36 6.31
CA TYR A 129 -12.26 17.03 5.43
C TYR A 129 -12.83 16.06 4.40
N THR A 130 -12.00 15.31 3.68
CA THR A 130 -12.44 14.33 2.69
C THR A 130 -13.39 13.27 3.29
N VAL A 131 -13.06 12.76 4.48
CA VAL A 131 -13.93 11.78 5.15
C VAL A 131 -15.26 12.44 5.60
N THR A 132 -15.22 13.68 6.06
CA THR A 132 -16.42 14.44 6.47
C THR A 132 -17.34 14.71 5.28
N ASP A 133 -16.78 15.14 4.15
CA ASP A 133 -17.51 15.42 2.91
C ASP A 133 -18.23 14.16 2.40
N LEU A 134 -17.54 13.01 2.41
CA LEU A 134 -18.13 11.72 2.06
C LEU A 134 -19.24 11.26 3.03
N LEU A 135 -19.16 11.62 4.31
CA LEU A 135 -20.24 11.35 5.28
C LEU A 135 -21.49 12.20 4.99
N GLU A 136 -21.32 13.46 4.60
CA GLU A 136 -22.43 14.34 4.20
C GLU A 136 -23.08 13.84 2.90
N ASP A 137 -22.28 13.46 1.89
CA ASP A 137 -22.78 12.85 0.66
C ASP A 137 -23.56 11.55 0.93
N LEU A 138 -23.08 10.73 1.88
CA LEU A 138 -23.71 9.48 2.26
C LEU A 138 -25.11 9.69 2.88
N ALA A 139 -25.33 10.81 3.59
CA ALA A 139 -26.56 11.06 4.33
C ALA A 139 -27.80 11.18 3.42
N ALA A 140 -27.63 11.64 2.19
CA ALA A 140 -28.69 11.77 1.19
C ALA A 140 -28.68 10.63 0.16
N ALA A 141 -27.75 9.67 0.27
CA ALA A 141 -27.54 8.65 -0.76
C ALA A 141 -28.34 7.36 -0.50
N GLU A 142 -28.89 6.82 -1.59
CA GLU A 142 -29.62 5.54 -1.60
C GLU A 142 -29.13 4.62 -2.74
N GLY A 143 -29.47 3.33 -2.66
CA GLY A 143 -29.21 2.36 -3.72
C GLY A 143 -27.75 2.30 -4.19
N ASP A 144 -27.55 2.35 -5.49
CA ASP A 144 -26.22 2.25 -6.12
C ASP A 144 -25.31 3.44 -5.78
N VAL A 145 -25.87 4.63 -5.55
CA VAL A 145 -25.10 5.82 -5.16
C VAL A 145 -24.53 5.63 -3.76
N ARG A 146 -25.34 5.12 -2.82
CA ARG A 146 -24.87 4.74 -1.48
C ARG A 146 -23.75 3.70 -1.57
N LEU A 147 -23.93 2.66 -2.38
CA LEU A 147 -22.91 1.63 -2.55
C LEU A 147 -21.58 2.23 -3.07
N ALA A 148 -21.65 3.14 -4.04
CA ALA A 148 -20.47 3.83 -4.55
C ALA A 148 -19.77 4.65 -3.46
N ILE A 149 -20.51 5.49 -2.71
CA ILE A 149 -19.95 6.35 -1.65
C ILE A 149 -19.35 5.51 -0.53
N THR A 150 -20.08 4.52 -0.02
CA THR A 150 -19.59 3.63 1.05
C THR A 150 -18.30 2.92 0.66
N SER A 151 -18.14 2.54 -0.62
CA SER A 151 -16.92 1.93 -1.15
C SER A 151 -15.69 2.84 -1.10
N VAL A 152 -15.87 4.16 -1.19
CA VAL A 152 -14.80 5.16 -1.08
C VAL A 152 -14.60 5.56 0.38
N LEU A 153 -15.68 5.79 1.11
CA LEU A 153 -15.66 6.24 2.50
C LEU A 153 -14.88 5.31 3.42
N TRP A 154 -15.05 3.98 3.32
CA TRP A 154 -14.28 3.06 4.16
C TRP A 154 -12.78 3.13 3.85
N GLN A 155 -12.40 3.38 2.60
CA GLN A 155 -10.99 3.47 2.19
C GLN A 155 -10.33 4.72 2.76
N GLU A 156 -11.02 5.86 2.69
CA GLU A 156 -10.49 7.12 3.23
C GLU A 156 -10.49 7.13 4.76
N ALA A 157 -11.49 6.52 5.41
CA ALA A 157 -11.48 6.34 6.86
C ALA A 157 -10.35 5.41 7.32
N ALA A 158 -10.12 4.30 6.62
CA ALA A 158 -9.00 3.39 6.89
C ALA A 158 -7.64 4.07 6.64
N ARG A 159 -7.53 4.91 5.61
CA ARG A 159 -6.33 5.71 5.35
C ARG A 159 -6.08 6.67 6.51
N LEU A 160 -7.08 7.46 6.92
CA LEU A 160 -7.00 8.37 8.06
C LEU A 160 -6.54 7.63 9.33
N LEU A 161 -7.19 6.49 9.66
CA LEU A 161 -6.82 5.66 10.79
C LEU A 161 -5.33 5.28 10.77
N LEU A 162 -4.86 4.72 9.66
CA LEU A 162 -3.49 4.21 9.55
C LEU A 162 -2.46 5.33 9.52
N THR A 163 -2.62 6.30 8.61
CA THR A 163 -1.61 7.35 8.44
C THR A 163 -1.61 8.35 9.58
N GLY A 164 -2.77 8.60 10.20
CA GLY A 164 -2.88 9.40 11.42
C GLY A 164 -2.15 8.77 12.62
N ALA A 165 -2.12 7.44 12.68
CA ALA A 165 -1.40 6.69 13.70
C ALA A 165 0.08 6.43 13.34
N GLY A 166 0.58 6.98 12.22
CA GLY A 166 1.96 6.74 11.77
C GLY A 166 2.20 5.32 11.24
N HIS A 167 1.15 4.65 10.76
CA HIS A 167 1.24 3.35 10.10
C HIS A 167 1.17 3.47 8.58
N TRP A 168 1.81 2.51 7.92
CA TRP A 168 1.67 2.33 6.49
C TRP A 168 0.23 2.04 6.09
N SER A 169 -0.17 2.56 4.94
CA SER A 169 -1.43 2.29 4.28
C SER A 169 -1.24 1.34 3.10
N GLY A 170 -2.33 0.98 2.44
CA GLY A 170 -2.34 0.15 1.25
C GLY A 170 -3.40 0.60 0.25
N THR A 171 -3.71 -0.28 -0.71
CA THR A 171 -4.80 -0.10 -1.67
C THR A 171 -5.58 -1.40 -1.80
N GLY A 172 -6.89 -1.33 -2.06
CA GLY A 172 -7.75 -2.49 -2.23
C GLY A 172 -7.55 -3.54 -1.13
N LYS A 173 -7.15 -4.76 -1.52
CA LYS A 173 -6.84 -5.87 -0.59
C LYS A 173 -5.73 -5.52 0.41
N GLY A 174 -4.74 -4.75 -0.01
CA GLY A 174 -3.63 -4.32 0.84
C GLY A 174 -4.08 -3.38 1.94
N LEU A 175 -5.02 -2.47 1.67
CA LEU A 175 -5.55 -1.55 2.68
C LEU A 175 -6.23 -2.32 3.83
N LEU A 176 -7.11 -3.28 3.49
CA LEU A 176 -7.75 -4.12 4.48
C LEU A 176 -6.75 -4.92 5.31
N ARG A 177 -5.67 -5.41 4.69
CA ARG A 177 -4.59 -6.12 5.39
C ARG A 177 -3.87 -5.22 6.40
N GLU A 178 -3.56 -3.97 6.03
CA GLU A 178 -2.95 -3.02 6.98
C GLU A 178 -3.88 -2.72 8.16
N VAL A 179 -5.18 -2.47 7.92
CA VAL A 179 -6.15 -2.24 9.02
C VAL A 179 -6.26 -3.48 9.92
N THR A 180 -6.30 -4.68 9.34
CA THR A 180 -6.35 -5.92 10.12
C THR A 180 -5.09 -6.10 10.97
N THR A 181 -3.92 -5.75 10.43
CA THR A 181 -2.64 -5.81 11.16
C THR A 181 -2.64 -4.79 12.30
N TYR A 182 -3.13 -3.58 12.03
CA TYR A 182 -3.32 -2.54 13.03
C TYR A 182 -4.25 -3.00 14.15
N ASP A 183 -5.39 -3.60 13.81
CA ASP A 183 -6.36 -4.14 14.76
C ASP A 183 -5.75 -5.19 15.69
N VAL A 184 -4.99 -6.14 15.14
CA VAL A 184 -4.28 -7.16 15.94
C VAL A 184 -3.26 -6.52 16.89
N ALA A 185 -2.52 -5.52 16.41
CA ALA A 185 -1.50 -4.84 17.22
C ALA A 185 -2.08 -3.96 18.34
N HIS A 186 -3.27 -3.38 18.13
CA HIS A 186 -3.87 -2.41 19.04
C HIS A 186 -5.10 -2.94 19.81
N GLY A 187 -5.55 -4.15 19.53
CA GLY A 187 -6.74 -4.74 20.15
C GLY A 187 -8.03 -4.04 19.73
N THR A 188 -8.10 -3.56 18.49
CA THR A 188 -9.27 -2.90 17.90
C THR A 188 -9.99 -3.79 16.89
N ASP A 189 -11.11 -3.33 16.34
CA ASP A 189 -11.97 -4.07 15.41
C ASP A 189 -12.41 -3.20 14.21
N HIS A 190 -11.59 -2.23 13.81
CA HIS A 190 -11.91 -1.28 12.75
C HIS A 190 -12.17 -1.97 11.41
N ALA A 191 -11.39 -2.98 11.05
CA ALA A 191 -11.56 -3.72 9.79
C ALA A 191 -12.96 -4.35 9.71
N VAL A 192 -13.42 -4.96 10.79
CA VAL A 192 -14.74 -5.60 10.86
C VAL A 192 -15.83 -4.54 10.83
N LYS A 193 -15.75 -3.51 11.68
CA LYS A 193 -16.74 -2.43 11.76
C LYS A 193 -16.91 -1.69 10.42
N LEU A 194 -15.82 -1.35 9.76
CA LEU A 194 -15.85 -0.66 8.46
C LEU A 194 -16.50 -1.56 7.39
N LEU A 195 -16.08 -2.82 7.27
CA LEU A 195 -16.64 -3.69 6.23
C LEU A 195 -18.08 -4.11 6.49
N ASP A 196 -18.46 -4.34 7.75
CA ASP A 196 -19.86 -4.59 8.10
C ASP A 196 -20.71 -3.35 7.86
N GLY A 197 -20.17 -2.15 8.10
CA GLY A 197 -20.79 -0.89 7.72
C GLY A 197 -21.03 -0.76 6.22
N VAL A 198 -20.05 -1.11 5.38
CA VAL A 198 -20.21 -1.08 3.90
C VAL A 198 -21.28 -2.06 3.42
N ARG A 199 -21.41 -3.22 4.06
CA ARG A 199 -22.44 -4.23 3.72
C ARG A 199 -23.82 -3.84 4.22
N ALA A 200 -23.90 -2.97 5.22
CA ALA A 200 -25.14 -2.54 5.83
C ALA A 200 -25.74 -1.33 5.09
N SER A 201 -27.06 -1.27 5.06
CA SER A 201 -27.80 -0.10 4.56
C SER A 201 -28.21 0.85 5.70
N ASP A 202 -27.62 0.71 6.89
CA ASP A 202 -27.88 1.50 8.10
C ASP A 202 -26.66 2.37 8.49
N ASP A 203 -26.72 3.02 9.65
CA ASP A 203 -25.71 3.98 10.09
C ASP A 203 -24.42 3.35 10.66
N ARG A 204 -24.24 2.02 10.58
CA ARG A 204 -23.04 1.36 11.13
C ARG A 204 -21.74 1.91 10.56
N LEU A 205 -21.70 2.20 9.26
CA LEU A 205 -20.51 2.79 8.65
C LEU A 205 -20.28 4.21 9.17
N VAL A 206 -21.34 5.01 9.31
CA VAL A 206 -21.26 6.38 9.85
C VAL A 206 -20.67 6.36 11.25
N VAL A 207 -21.18 5.50 12.14
CA VAL A 207 -20.67 5.35 13.50
C VAL A 207 -19.19 4.93 13.51
N ALA A 208 -18.82 3.92 12.71
CA ALA A 208 -17.44 3.44 12.66
C ALA A 208 -16.46 4.50 12.15
N VAL A 209 -16.88 5.34 11.21
CA VAL A 209 -16.07 6.43 10.66
C VAL A 209 -15.98 7.60 11.64
N ASP A 210 -17.08 7.97 12.30
CA ASP A 210 -17.08 9.02 13.32
C ASP A 210 -16.19 8.65 14.51
N ASP A 211 -16.17 7.37 14.92
CA ASP A 211 -15.25 6.86 15.95
C ASP A 211 -13.78 7.06 15.55
N ILE A 212 -13.43 6.82 14.27
CA ILE A 212 -12.07 7.08 13.76
C ILE A 212 -11.78 8.58 13.75
N LEU A 213 -12.70 9.40 13.23
CA LEU A 213 -12.56 10.86 13.19
C LEU A 213 -12.36 11.45 14.58
N ALA A 214 -13.06 10.94 15.60
CA ALA A 214 -12.94 11.40 16.98
C ALA A 214 -11.50 11.32 17.52
N GLY A 215 -10.73 10.31 17.10
CA GLY A 215 -9.30 10.18 17.42
C GLY A 215 -8.41 11.26 16.81
N TYR A 216 -8.90 11.98 15.80
CA TYR A 216 -8.17 12.98 15.03
C TYR A 216 -8.82 14.37 15.06
N GLY A 217 -9.64 14.67 16.08
CA GLY A 217 -10.28 15.98 16.25
C GLY A 217 -11.68 16.10 15.66
N GLY A 218 -12.27 14.99 15.22
CA GLY A 218 -13.64 14.92 14.71
C GLY A 218 -13.78 15.39 13.26
N ARG A 219 -15.04 15.46 12.81
CA ARG A 219 -15.42 15.99 11.49
C ARG A 219 -14.85 17.40 11.26
N LEU A 220 -14.50 17.69 10.01
CA LEU A 220 -13.99 18.99 9.58
C LEU A 220 -14.67 19.40 8.27
N PHE A 221 -15.41 20.50 8.31
CA PHE A 221 -15.96 21.14 7.12
C PHE A 221 -15.82 22.66 7.24
N SER A 222 -16.43 23.21 8.31
CA SER A 222 -16.31 24.63 8.61
C SER A 222 -14.86 24.99 8.94
N GLY A 223 -14.32 26.00 8.25
CA GLY A 223 -12.97 26.48 8.45
C GLY A 223 -11.87 25.70 7.71
N PHE A 224 -12.23 24.66 6.94
CA PHE A 224 -11.27 24.04 6.02
C PHE A 224 -10.93 24.99 4.87
N GLU A 225 -9.64 25.13 4.58
CA GLU A 225 -9.12 25.92 3.47
C GLU A 225 -8.00 25.13 2.79
N LEU A 226 -8.02 25.09 1.45
CA LEU A 226 -6.96 24.51 0.65
C LEU A 226 -6.53 25.53 -0.41
N ALA A 227 -5.27 25.96 -0.35
CA ALA A 227 -4.70 26.81 -1.38
C ALA A 227 -4.44 26.01 -2.66
N ALA A 228 -4.75 26.59 -3.81
CA ALA A 228 -4.39 26.01 -5.10
C ALA A 228 -2.93 26.34 -5.44
N ASP A 229 -2.12 25.32 -5.72
CA ASP A 229 -0.80 25.50 -6.32
C ASP A 229 -0.96 25.66 -7.84
N ILE A 230 -0.76 26.88 -8.35
CA ILE A 230 -0.85 27.24 -9.78
C ILE A 230 0.54 27.59 -10.32
#